data_AF-A0AAD0PW16-F1
#
_entry.id   AF-A0AAD0PW16-F1
#
_cell.length_a   1.000
_cell.length_b   1.000
_cell.length_c   1.000
_cell.angle_alpha   90.00
_cell.angle_beta   90.00
_cell.angle_gamma   90.00
#
_symmetry.space_group_name_H-M   'P 1'
#
loop_
_entity.id
_entity.type
_entity.pdbx_description
1 polymer ?
#
loop_
_entity_poly.entity_id
_entity_poly.type
_entity_poly.pdbx_seq_one_letter_code
_entity_poly.pdbx_strand_id
1 'polypeptide(L)'
;MDNRTIDIVSEGREHLKAALSILFKSHTKATHFCELKLIQIPESEGGYGISGSQLKEDPAGVPTLILSSAQIKGQGQKAMFPMDLEASVANAMGWLSSIDYPKEPGIDGDCKKGWRAFTESWGHVLGSHDAIVAIQPVWAMYGK
;
A
#
# COMPACT_ATOMS: atom_id res chain seq x y z
N MET A 1 -10.71 7.89 -16.84
CA MET A 1 -10.23 7.82 -15.45
C MET A 1 -10.70 6.46 -14.96
N ASP A 2 -9.80 5.53 -14.67
CA ASP A 2 -10.19 4.14 -14.42
C ASP A 2 -10.26 3.95 -12.91
N ASN A 3 -11.45 3.63 -12.39
CA ASN A 3 -11.64 3.30 -10.98
C ASN A 3 -11.03 1.93 -10.71
N ARG A 4 -9.76 1.91 -10.31
CA ARG A 4 -9.03 0.68 -9.97
C ARG A 4 -8.86 0.60 -8.46
N THR A 5 -9.73 -0.19 -7.85
CA THR A 5 -9.62 -0.53 -6.43
C THR A 5 -9.06 -1.94 -6.33
N ILE A 6 -7.96 -2.10 -5.61
CA ILE A 6 -7.48 -3.40 -5.19
C ILE A 6 -7.39 -3.43 -3.67
N ASP A 7 -7.57 -4.62 -3.11
CA ASP A 7 -7.27 -4.91 -1.71
C ASP A 7 -6.90 -6.39 -1.63
N ILE A 8 -5.59 -6.66 -1.62
CA ILE A 8 -5.04 -8.00 -1.76
C ILE A 8 -4.14 -8.27 -0.57
N VAL A 9 -4.42 -9.34 0.16
CA VAL A 9 -3.54 -9.90 1.18
C VAL A 9 -2.90 -11.16 0.64
N SER A 10 -1.58 -11.26 0.71
CA SER A 10 -0.85 -12.43 0.25
C SER A 10 0.53 -12.52 0.88
N GLU A 11 1.17 -13.68 0.72
CA GLU A 11 2.62 -13.83 0.85
C GLU A 11 3.29 -13.85 -0.53
N GLY A 12 4.61 -13.66 -0.55
CA GLY A 12 5.44 -13.93 -1.72
C GLY A 12 5.58 -12.78 -2.73
N ARG A 13 6.72 -12.79 -3.44
CA ARG A 13 7.10 -11.80 -4.45
C ARG A 13 6.21 -11.85 -5.70
N GLU A 14 5.92 -13.04 -6.20
CA GLU A 14 5.20 -13.19 -7.48
C GLU A 14 3.75 -12.72 -7.39
N HIS A 15 3.10 -12.91 -6.24
CA HIS A 15 1.77 -12.39 -6.01
C HIS A 15 1.77 -10.86 -5.92
N LEU A 16 2.83 -10.26 -5.35
CA LEU A 16 2.98 -8.80 -5.29
C LEU A 16 3.19 -8.23 -6.68
N LYS A 17 4.04 -8.88 -7.48
CA LYS A 17 4.24 -8.53 -8.88
C LYS A 17 2.94 -8.61 -9.67
N ALA A 18 2.15 -9.66 -9.49
CA ALA A 18 0.84 -9.78 -10.13
C ALA A 18 -0.10 -8.64 -9.69
N ALA A 19 -0.20 -8.34 -8.38
CA ALA A 19 -1.01 -7.24 -7.86
C ALA A 19 -0.59 -5.88 -8.45
N LEU A 20 0.71 -5.57 -8.42
CA LEU A 20 1.24 -4.31 -8.97
C LEU A 20 1.06 -4.24 -10.49
N SER A 21 1.12 -5.35 -11.21
CA SER A 21 0.91 -5.35 -12.68
C SER A 21 -0.50 -4.90 -13.09
N ILE A 22 -1.51 -5.10 -12.23
CA ILE A 22 -2.88 -4.61 -12.45
C ILE A 22 -2.94 -3.08 -12.34
N LEU A 23 -2.15 -2.52 -11.41
CA LEU A 23 -2.14 -1.10 -11.09
C LEU A 23 -1.22 -0.27 -11.99
N PHE A 24 -0.08 -0.84 -12.38
CA PHE A 24 0.84 -0.23 -13.33
C PHE A 24 0.19 -0.25 -14.71
N LYS A 25 -0.35 0.89 -15.17
CA LYS A 25 -0.62 1.09 -16.60
C LYS A 25 0.70 0.93 -17.35
N SER A 26 0.65 0.52 -18.62
CA SER A 26 1.83 0.27 -19.47
C SER A 26 2.87 1.40 -19.49
N HIS A 27 2.53 2.61 -19.01
CA HIS A 27 3.42 3.78 -18.95
C HIS A 27 3.55 4.44 -17.56
N THR A 28 2.84 3.98 -16.52
CA THR A 28 2.97 4.58 -15.19
C THR A 28 4.14 3.96 -14.45
N LYS A 29 5.17 4.76 -14.17
CA LYS A 29 6.32 4.37 -13.35
C LYS A 29 6.23 5.08 -12.00
N ALA A 30 6.61 4.39 -10.94
CA ALA A 30 6.75 5.02 -9.62
C ALA A 30 8.02 5.89 -9.62
N THR A 31 7.87 7.18 -9.37
CA THR A 31 9.00 8.14 -9.32
C THR A 31 9.30 8.56 -7.89
N HIS A 32 8.36 8.32 -6.98
CA HIS A 32 8.47 8.64 -5.56
C HIS A 32 8.02 7.45 -4.72
N PHE A 33 8.50 7.44 -3.48
CA PHE A 33 7.99 6.56 -2.44
C PHE A 33 8.01 7.29 -1.08
N CYS A 34 7.08 6.95 -0.20
CA CYS A 34 7.14 7.36 1.21
C CYS A 34 6.69 6.22 2.11
N GLU A 35 7.19 6.25 3.34
CA GLU A 35 6.65 5.45 4.43
C GLU A 35 5.84 6.39 5.34
N LEU A 36 4.58 6.04 5.60
CA LEU A 36 3.71 6.73 6.56
C LEU A 36 3.08 5.70 7.48
N LYS A 37 2.80 6.07 8.73
CA LYS A 37 1.98 5.23 9.61
C LYS A 37 0.51 5.59 9.43
N LEU A 38 -0.28 4.65 8.94
CA LEU A 38 -1.67 4.91 8.58
C LEU A 38 -2.64 4.09 9.44
N ILE A 39 -3.78 4.70 9.75
CA ILE A 39 -4.95 4.01 10.29
C ILE A 39 -6.17 4.25 9.39
N GLN A 40 -7.08 3.29 9.40
CA GLN A 40 -8.37 3.44 8.74
C GLN A 40 -9.27 4.34 9.59
N ILE A 41 -9.89 5.32 8.96
CA ILE A 41 -10.87 6.21 9.59
C ILE A 41 -12.21 5.46 9.64
N PRO A 42 -12.88 5.39 10.81
CA PRO A 42 -14.24 4.87 10.88
C PRO A 42 -15.16 5.62 9.90
N GLU A 43 -16.07 4.92 9.24
CA GLU A 43 -17.02 5.56 8.29
C GLU A 43 -17.81 6.70 8.94
N SER A 44 -18.04 6.64 10.26
CA SER A 44 -18.71 7.69 11.05
C SER A 44 -17.90 8.98 11.23
N GLU A 45 -16.57 8.93 11.09
CA GLU A 45 -15.66 10.09 11.12
C GLU A 45 -15.26 10.54 9.70
N GLY A 46 -15.60 9.75 8.68
CA GLY A 46 -15.41 10.11 7.28
C GLY A 46 -16.42 11.18 6.87
N GLY A 47 -15.94 12.34 6.44
CA GLY A 47 -16.82 13.33 5.81
C GLY A 47 -17.45 12.76 4.54
N TYR A 48 -18.77 12.90 4.37
CA TYR A 48 -19.43 12.69 3.08
C TYR A 48 -18.81 13.65 2.05
N GLY A 49 -18.04 13.14 1.09
CA GLY A 49 -17.43 13.97 0.06
C GLY A 49 -16.60 13.20 -0.96
N ILE A 50 -16.45 13.82 -2.14
CA ILE A 50 -15.73 13.30 -3.33
C ILE A 50 -14.20 13.26 -3.12
N SER A 51 -13.71 13.78 -1.99
CA SER A 51 -12.29 13.89 -1.62
C SER A 51 -11.90 13.11 -0.35
N GLY A 52 -12.81 12.29 0.20
CA GLY A 52 -12.63 11.64 1.50
C GLY A 52 -11.71 10.42 1.43
N SER A 53 -10.46 10.59 1.85
CA SER A 53 -9.65 9.42 2.20
C SER A 53 -10.22 8.77 3.46
N GLN A 54 -10.36 7.45 3.42
CA GLN A 54 -10.63 6.58 4.57
C GLN A 54 -9.35 6.26 5.35
N LEU A 55 -8.24 6.95 5.06
CA LEU A 55 -6.96 6.79 5.74
C LEU A 55 -6.53 8.12 6.37
N LYS A 56 -6.00 8.05 7.60
CA LYS A 56 -5.27 9.17 8.22
C LYS A 56 -3.90 8.72 8.69
N GLU A 57 -2.97 9.66 8.67
CA GLU A 57 -1.66 9.47 9.31
C GLU A 57 -1.82 9.51 10.82
N ASP A 58 -1.24 8.54 11.51
CA ASP A 58 -1.30 8.42 12.97
C ASP A 58 -0.03 7.73 13.49
N PRO A 59 0.65 8.24 14.53
CA PRO A 59 1.86 7.62 15.10
C PRO A 59 1.68 6.16 15.57
N ALA A 60 0.47 5.76 15.93
CA ALA A 60 0.09 4.40 16.31
C ALA A 60 -0.36 3.53 15.12
N GLY A 61 -0.36 4.09 13.91
CA GLY A 61 -0.76 3.40 12.69
C GLY A 61 0.23 2.36 12.20
N VAL A 62 -0.21 1.61 11.20
CA VAL A 62 0.60 0.56 10.56
C VAL A 62 1.56 1.24 9.57
N PRO A 63 2.87 0.95 9.63
CA PRO A 63 3.81 1.40 8.62
C PRO A 63 3.32 1.00 7.22
N THR A 64 3.23 1.98 6.34
CA THR A 64 2.66 1.83 5.00
C THR A 64 3.61 2.47 4.00
N LEU A 65 4.14 1.64 3.11
CA LEU A 65 4.87 2.11 1.94
C LEU A 65 3.86 2.54 0.87
N ILE A 66 4.00 3.76 0.36
CA ILE A 66 3.22 4.25 -0.77
C ILE A 66 4.19 4.44 -1.94
N LEU A 67 3.87 3.81 -3.07
CA LEU A 67 4.54 4.06 -4.35
C LEU A 67 3.71 5.06 -5.14
N SER A 68 4.34 6.08 -5.73
CA SER A 68 3.61 7.17 -6.40
C SER A 68 4.36 7.78 -7.58
N SER A 69 3.62 8.47 -8.45
CA SER A 69 4.16 9.26 -9.58
C SER A 69 4.52 10.71 -9.19
N ALA A 70 4.11 11.17 -8.02
CA ALA A 70 4.43 12.48 -7.45
C ALA A 70 4.52 12.40 -5.92
N GLN A 71 4.93 13.51 -5.29
CA GLN A 71 4.88 13.62 -3.84
C GLN A 71 3.44 13.57 -3.33
N ILE A 72 3.22 12.86 -2.22
CA ILE A 72 1.92 12.70 -1.57
C ILE A 72 1.87 13.64 -0.37
N LYS A 73 0.99 14.65 -0.41
CA LYS A 73 0.87 15.68 0.65
C LYS A 73 2.21 16.39 0.96
N GLY A 74 3.04 16.62 -0.06
CA GLY A 74 4.38 17.21 0.10
C GLY A 74 5.43 16.28 0.70
N GLN A 75 5.07 15.02 0.98
CA GLN A 75 5.97 13.97 1.43
C GLN A 75 6.33 13.03 0.26
N GLY A 76 7.43 12.31 0.38
CA GLY A 76 7.90 11.41 -0.68
C GLY A 76 9.34 11.68 -1.06
N GLN A 77 10.17 10.64 -0.91
CA GLN A 77 11.51 10.61 -1.44
C GLN A 77 11.43 10.32 -2.94
N LYS A 78 12.13 11.11 -3.74
CA LYS A 78 12.25 10.87 -5.17
C LYS A 78 13.20 9.70 -5.38
N ALA A 79 12.77 8.70 -6.13
CA ALA A 79 13.64 7.62 -6.56
C ALA A 79 14.74 8.16 -7.49
N MET A 80 15.93 7.56 -7.43
CA MET A 80 17.06 7.95 -8.28
C MET A 80 16.71 7.84 -9.79
N PHE A 81 15.85 6.88 -10.13
CA PHE A 81 15.29 6.68 -11.44
C PHE A 81 13.82 6.23 -11.31
N PRO A 82 12.95 6.50 -12.30
CA PRO A 82 11.59 5.97 -12.31
C PRO A 82 11.60 4.44 -12.21
N MET A 83 11.00 3.91 -11.16
CA MET A 83 10.86 2.48 -10.90
C MET A 83 9.77 1.90 -11.79
N ASP A 84 10.16 0.95 -12.64
CA ASP A 84 9.23 0.08 -13.35
C ASP A 84 8.64 -0.98 -12.40
N LEU A 85 7.87 -1.93 -12.94
CA LEU A 85 7.24 -2.98 -12.15
C LEU A 85 8.25 -3.78 -11.31
N GLU A 86 9.36 -4.22 -11.90
CA GLU A 86 10.34 -5.06 -11.19
C GLU A 86 11.07 -4.29 -10.10
N ALA A 87 11.49 -3.05 -10.40
CA ALA A 87 12.13 -2.18 -9.42
C ALA A 87 11.16 -1.84 -8.28
N SER A 88 9.89 -1.61 -8.58
CA SER A 88 8.84 -1.32 -7.60
C SER A 88 8.58 -2.51 -6.68
N VAL A 89 8.49 -3.72 -7.24
CA VAL A 89 8.35 -4.97 -6.46
C VAL A 89 9.59 -5.20 -5.61
N ALA A 90 10.79 -5.00 -6.15
CA ALA A 90 12.04 -5.15 -5.39
C ALA A 90 12.13 -4.15 -4.22
N ASN A 91 11.76 -2.89 -4.46
CA ASN A 91 11.71 -1.87 -3.41
C ASN A 91 10.72 -2.26 -2.30
N ALA A 92 9.49 -2.61 -2.68
CA ALA A 92 8.47 -3.03 -1.72
C ALA A 92 8.86 -4.28 -0.92
N MET A 93 9.42 -5.31 -1.57
CA MET A 93 9.89 -6.52 -0.88
C MET A 93 11.09 -6.25 0.02
N GLY A 94 12.03 -5.39 -0.42
CA GLY A 94 13.15 -4.95 0.40
C GLY A 94 12.67 -4.23 1.65
N TRP A 95 11.75 -3.28 1.50
CA TRP A 95 11.11 -2.59 2.61
C TRP A 95 10.39 -3.55 3.57
N LEU A 96 9.53 -4.45 3.05
CA LEU A 96 8.82 -5.47 3.84
C LEU A 96 9.78 -6.39 4.62
N SER A 97 10.98 -6.65 4.11
CA SER A 97 11.98 -7.46 4.80
C SER A 97 12.70 -6.72 5.95
N SER A 98 12.69 -5.38 5.90
CA SER A 98 13.34 -4.50 6.88
C SER A 98 12.42 -3.97 7.98
N ILE A 99 11.10 -4.05 7.78
CA ILE A 99 10.11 -3.46 8.69
C ILE A 99 9.72 -4.42 9.81
N ASP A 100 9.44 -3.86 10.99
CA ASP A 100 8.82 -4.60 12.08
C ASP A 100 7.36 -4.90 11.76
N TYR A 101 6.99 -6.18 11.83
CA TYR A 101 5.61 -6.61 11.62
C TYR A 101 4.75 -6.25 12.83
N PRO A 102 3.45 -5.97 12.61
CA PRO A 102 2.52 -5.86 13.73
C PRO A 102 2.51 -7.16 14.54
N LYS A 103 2.02 -7.10 15.78
CA LYS A 103 1.88 -8.27 16.65
C LYS A 103 1.10 -9.37 15.91
N GLU A 104 1.62 -10.59 15.95
CA GLU A 104 0.94 -11.76 15.39
C GLU A 104 -0.45 -11.93 16.02
N PRO A 105 -1.51 -12.12 15.21
CA PRO A 105 -2.85 -12.30 15.72
C PRO A 105 -2.97 -13.64 16.43
N GLY A 106 -3.62 -13.65 17.60
CA GLY A 106 -3.87 -14.87 18.36
C GLY A 106 -5.06 -15.64 17.79
N ILE A 107 -4.84 -16.38 16.71
CA ILE A 107 -5.86 -17.23 16.06
C ILE A 107 -5.52 -18.71 16.20
N ASP A 108 -6.53 -19.57 16.07
CA ASP A 108 -6.36 -21.02 15.93
C ASP A 108 -6.11 -21.35 14.44
N GLY A 109 -4.85 -21.27 14.03
CA GLY A 109 -4.42 -21.43 12.65
C GLY A 109 -2.96 -21.03 12.45
N ASP A 110 -2.45 -21.20 11.22
CA ASP A 110 -1.09 -20.79 10.89
C ASP A 110 -1.09 -19.35 10.36
N CYS A 111 -0.19 -18.52 10.90
CA CYS A 111 0.07 -17.19 10.39
C CYS A 111 1.46 -17.14 9.74
N LYS A 112 1.57 -16.46 8.61
CA LYS A 112 2.87 -16.13 8.00
C LYS A 112 2.98 -14.65 7.74
N LYS A 113 4.22 -14.17 7.70
CA LYS A 113 4.51 -12.78 7.28
C LYS A 113 4.09 -12.61 5.83
N GLY A 114 3.12 -11.73 5.62
CA GLY A 114 2.62 -11.34 4.31
C GLY A 114 2.52 -9.83 4.17
N TRP A 115 1.78 -9.40 3.17
CA TRP A 115 1.56 -8.01 2.86
C TRP A 115 0.14 -7.79 2.39
N ARG A 116 -0.35 -6.56 2.60
CA ARG A 116 -1.59 -6.05 2.03
C ARG A 116 -1.25 -4.97 1.02
N ALA A 117 -1.61 -5.15 -0.24
CA ALA A 117 -1.50 -4.12 -1.27
C ALA A 117 -2.90 -3.60 -1.59
N PHE A 118 -3.08 -2.28 -1.49
CA PHE A 118 -4.41 -1.69 -1.61
C PHE A 118 -4.41 -0.29 -2.22
N THR A 119 -5.56 0.07 -2.76
CA THR A 119 -5.97 1.44 -3.10
C THR A 119 -7.35 1.70 -2.51
N GLU A 120 -7.69 2.96 -2.26
CA GLU A 120 -9.03 3.34 -1.82
C GLU A 120 -10.01 3.37 -3.01
N SER A 121 -11.25 3.81 -2.75
CA SER A 121 -12.20 4.11 -3.80
C SER A 121 -11.60 5.10 -4.81
N TRP A 122 -11.97 4.98 -6.09
CA TRP A 122 -11.42 5.82 -7.18
C TRP A 122 -9.90 5.69 -7.40
N GLY A 123 -9.28 4.65 -6.82
CA GLY A 123 -7.87 4.31 -7.04
C GLY A 123 -6.86 5.29 -6.44
N HIS A 124 -7.28 6.14 -5.49
CA HIS A 124 -6.35 6.99 -4.75
C HIS A 124 -5.79 6.28 -3.51
N VAL A 125 -4.73 6.84 -2.95
CA VAL A 125 -4.26 6.52 -1.58
C VAL A 125 -4.05 7.82 -0.85
N LEU A 126 -4.55 7.90 0.38
CA LEU A 126 -4.46 9.07 1.24
C LEU A 126 -5.04 10.33 0.56
N GLY A 127 -6.08 10.14 -0.27
CA GLY A 127 -6.72 11.18 -1.07
C GLY A 127 -5.91 11.68 -2.28
N SER A 128 -4.79 11.02 -2.63
CA SER A 128 -4.00 11.37 -3.82
C SER A 128 -4.16 10.36 -4.94
N HIS A 129 -4.50 10.87 -6.13
CA HIS A 129 -4.57 10.10 -7.38
C HIS A 129 -3.20 9.88 -8.04
N ASP A 130 -2.13 10.52 -7.55
CA ASP A 130 -0.76 10.24 -7.96
C ASP A 130 -0.19 9.01 -7.25
N ALA A 131 -0.86 8.53 -6.20
CA ALA A 131 -0.50 7.28 -5.58
C ALA A 131 -0.87 6.11 -6.50
N ILE A 132 0.06 5.18 -6.63
CA ILE A 132 -0.13 3.96 -7.43
C ILE A 132 -0.67 2.86 -6.52
N VAL A 133 -0.04 2.64 -5.35
CA VAL A 133 -0.41 1.58 -4.41
C VAL A 133 0.10 1.89 -3.01
N ALA A 134 -0.67 1.47 -2.00
CA ALA A 134 -0.24 1.38 -0.60
C ALA A 134 0.08 -0.08 -0.25
N ILE A 135 1.14 -0.30 0.52
CA ILE A 135 1.61 -1.62 0.91
C ILE A 135 1.85 -1.63 2.43
N GLN A 136 1.22 -2.56 3.13
CA GLN A 136 1.35 -2.74 4.59
C GLN A 136 1.87 -4.14 4.93
N PRO A 137 2.70 -4.30 5.99
CA PRO A 137 3.01 -5.60 6.55
C PRO A 137 1.78 -6.13 7.30
N VAL A 138 1.32 -7.31 6.93
CA VAL A 138 0.19 -7.99 7.61
C VAL A 138 0.50 -9.47 7.76
N TRP A 139 -0.18 -10.13 8.67
CA TRP A 139 -0.12 -11.58 8.77
C TRP A 139 -1.07 -12.19 7.74
N ALA A 140 -0.52 -12.99 6.81
CA ALA A 140 -1.30 -13.86 5.97
C ALA A 140 -1.81 -15.02 6.85
N MET A 141 -3.11 -15.06 7.05
CA MET A 141 -3.76 -16.04 7.92
C MET A 141 -4.25 -17.23 7.10
N TYR A 142 -3.92 -18.43 7.55
CA TYR A 142 -4.36 -19.69 6.96
C TYR A 142 -5.24 -20.40 8.00
N GLY A 143 -6.55 -20.36 7.77
CA GLY A 143 -7.51 -21.13 8.55
C GLY A 143 -7.73 -22.52 7.94
N LYS A 144 -8.04 -23.50 8.78
CA LYS A 144 -8.73 -24.74 8.38
C LYS A 144 -10.24 -24.49 8.32
#